data_AF-A0A285RY14-F1
#
_entry.id   AF-A0A285RY14-F1
#
_cell.length_a   1.000
_cell.length_b   1.000
_cell.length_c   1.000
_cell.angle_alpha   90.00
_cell.angle_beta   90.00
_cell.angle_gamma   90.00
#
_symmetry.space_group_name_H-M   'P 1'
#
loop_
_entity.id
_entity.type
_entity.pdbx_description
1 polymer ?
#
loop_
_entity_poly.entity_id
_entity_poly.type
_entity_poly.pdbx_seq_one_letter_code
_entity_poly.pdbx_strand_id
1 'polypeptide(L)'
;MGQYMTDELKKVEIHDYQAFGQLITEYATGAKPWPETLEGLKQATKDIATIPDTYKALQVIQACEEVLLLRLPPRRMTEESLAKYGDASAKAYPLPDFYARKDEMSEHDFYLSRVADYTIAVCT
;
A
#
# COMPACT_ATOMS: atom_id res chain seq x y z
N MET A 1 11.62 -29.25 10.56
CA MET A 1 10.40 -28.42 10.77
C MET A 1 10.79 -27.23 11.63
N GLY A 2 11.16 -26.12 10.98
CA GLY A 2 11.58 -24.90 11.69
C GLY A 2 10.36 -24.18 12.24
N GLN A 3 10.37 -23.93 13.55
CA GLN A 3 9.47 -23.00 14.23
C GLN A 3 9.70 -21.59 13.64
N TYR A 4 8.88 -21.20 12.66
CA TYR A 4 8.75 -19.78 12.33
C TYR A 4 7.72 -19.21 13.28
N MET A 5 8.23 -18.45 14.27
CA MET A 5 7.44 -17.64 15.17
C MET A 5 6.41 -16.83 14.39
N THR A 6 5.23 -16.74 15.00
CA THR A 6 4.03 -16.00 14.62
C THR A 6 4.26 -14.48 14.61
N ASP A 7 5.22 -13.99 13.83
CA ASP A 7 5.31 -12.56 13.54
C ASP A 7 4.28 -12.25 12.45
N GLU A 8 3.17 -11.67 12.90
CA GLU A 8 2.18 -11.04 12.06
C GLU A 8 2.89 -10.07 11.10
N LEU A 9 2.71 -10.27 9.79
CA LEU A 9 3.32 -9.40 8.78
C LEU A 9 2.76 -7.99 8.96
N LYS A 10 3.56 -7.12 9.56
CA LYS A 10 3.25 -5.69 9.68
C LYS A 10 3.25 -5.08 8.28
N LYS A 11 2.14 -4.42 7.93
CA LYS A 11 1.89 -3.79 6.63
C LYS A 11 2.11 -2.29 6.76
N VAL A 12 2.30 -1.63 5.62
CA VAL A 12 2.26 -0.17 5.60
C VAL A 12 0.85 0.28 5.95
N GLU A 13 0.74 1.18 6.92
CA GLU A 13 -0.52 1.79 7.34
C GLU A 13 -0.54 3.22 6.83
N ILE A 14 -1.53 3.56 5.99
CA ILE A 14 -1.71 4.93 5.48
C ILE A 14 -2.75 5.62 6.34
N HIS A 15 -2.36 6.72 6.97
CA HIS A 15 -3.21 7.55 7.83
C HIS A 15 -3.92 8.64 7.03
N ASP A 16 -3.25 9.15 5.99
CA ASP A 16 -3.78 10.16 5.07
C ASP A 16 -3.57 9.72 3.61
N TYR A 17 -4.62 9.10 3.05
CA TYR A 17 -4.61 8.59 1.67
C TYR A 17 -4.49 9.71 0.63
N GLN A 18 -5.02 10.91 0.91
CA GLN A 18 -4.97 12.02 -0.04
C GLN A 18 -3.55 12.58 -0.11
N ALA A 19 -2.95 12.86 1.05
CA ALA A 19 -1.59 13.39 1.11
C ALA A 19 -0.56 12.38 0.59
N PHE A 20 -0.75 11.08 0.87
CA PHE A 20 0.10 10.04 0.29
C PHE A 20 -0.06 9.96 -1.22
N GLY A 21 -1.29 9.99 -1.73
CA GLY A 21 -1.58 9.97 -3.17
C GLY A 21 -0.95 11.15 -3.90
N GLN A 22 -1.07 12.35 -3.31
CA GLN A 22 -0.45 13.57 -3.83
C GLN A 22 1.07 13.42 -3.92
N LEU A 23 1.71 12.93 -2.87
CA LEU A 23 3.16 12.72 -2.84
C LEU A 23 3.63 11.74 -3.95
N ILE A 24 2.89 10.65 -4.15
CA ILE A 24 3.19 9.67 -5.21
C ILE A 24 2.98 10.29 -6.60
N THR A 25 1.93 11.09 -6.80
CA THR A 25 1.70 11.80 -8.07
C THR A 25 2.82 12.81 -8.36
N GLU A 26 3.31 13.53 -7.34
CA GLU A 26 4.45 14.44 -7.48
C GLU A 26 5.73 13.71 -7.89
N TYR A 27 5.96 12.51 -7.34
CA TYR A 27 7.06 11.64 -7.76
C TYR A 27 6.90 11.15 -9.20
N ALA A 28 5.71 10.66 -9.56
CA ALA A 28 5.44 10.10 -10.88
C ALA A 28 5.52 11.14 -12.01
N THR A 29 5.18 12.40 -11.71
CA THR A 29 5.21 13.52 -12.67
C THR A 29 6.56 14.24 -12.71
N GLY A 30 7.49 13.91 -11.80
CA GLY A 30 8.77 14.59 -11.68
C GLY A 30 8.69 15.97 -11.01
N ALA A 31 7.53 16.37 -10.48
CA ALA A 31 7.38 17.60 -9.70
C ALA A 31 8.22 17.57 -8.41
N LYS A 32 8.47 16.37 -7.88
CA LYS A 32 9.35 16.12 -6.74
C LYS A 32 10.19 14.86 -7.01
N PRO A 33 11.49 14.84 -6.67
CA PRO A 33 12.27 13.61 -6.76
C PRO A 33 11.77 12.59 -5.72
N TRP A 34 11.65 11.32 -6.11
CA TRP A 34 11.38 10.25 -5.15
C TRP A 34 12.63 9.92 -4.31
N PRO A 35 12.45 9.42 -3.08
CA PRO A 35 13.55 8.95 -2.26
C PRO A 35 14.15 7.64 -2.82
N GLU A 36 15.48 7.56 -2.85
CA GLU A 36 16.20 6.35 -3.30
C GLU A 36 16.38 5.31 -2.19
N THR A 37 16.09 5.67 -0.94
CA THR A 37 16.27 4.81 0.23
C THR A 37 14.96 4.63 0.98
N LEU A 38 14.82 3.47 1.64
CA LEU A 38 13.67 3.19 2.50
C LEU A 38 13.54 4.21 3.63
N GLU A 39 14.66 4.62 4.24
CA GLU A 39 14.67 5.64 5.29
C GLU A 39 14.25 7.02 4.75
N GLY A 40 14.67 7.38 3.54
CA GLY A 40 14.19 8.58 2.86
C GLY A 40 12.68 8.56 2.64
N LEU A 41 12.13 7.39 2.26
CA LEU A 41 10.68 7.21 2.13
C LEU A 41 9.97 7.34 3.48
N LYS A 42 10.43 6.64 4.52
CA LYS A 42 9.89 6.76 5.89
C LYS A 42 9.85 8.21 6.36
N GLN A 43 10.93 8.96 6.14
CA GLN A 43 10.99 10.37 6.52
C GLN A 43 10.01 11.23 5.72
N ALA A 44 9.89 11.00 4.42
CA ALA A 44 8.96 11.71 3.56
C ALA A 44 7.49 11.40 3.89
N THR A 45 7.22 10.21 4.45
CA THR A 45 5.87 9.76 4.77
C THR A 45 5.52 9.82 6.26
N LYS A 46 6.40 10.33 7.13
CA LYS A 46 6.28 10.17 8.60
C LYS A 46 4.95 10.63 9.20
N ASP A 47 4.32 11.64 8.61
CA ASP A 47 3.07 12.24 9.08
C ASP A 47 1.83 11.71 8.32
N ILE A 48 2.04 10.91 7.27
CA ILE A 48 0.98 10.44 6.35
C ILE A 48 0.83 8.90 6.35
N ALA A 49 1.89 8.16 6.70
CA ALA A 49 1.89 6.71 6.73
C ALA A 49 2.96 6.16 7.68
N THR A 50 2.69 5.00 8.27
CA THR A 50 3.64 4.23 9.06
C THR A 50 4.15 3.06 8.22
N ILE A 51 5.45 3.08 7.92
CA ILE A 51 6.13 1.97 7.23
C ILE A 51 6.87 1.12 8.29
N PRO A 52 6.51 -0.15 8.47
CA PRO A 52 7.14 -1.02 9.46
C PRO A 52 8.63 -1.27 9.23
N ASP A 53 9.39 -1.48 10.30
CA ASP A 53 10.82 -1.82 10.26
C ASP A 53 11.10 -3.24 9.74
N THR A 54 10.05 -4.02 9.45
CA THR A 54 10.16 -5.33 8.79
C THR A 54 10.64 -5.20 7.34
N TYR A 55 10.31 -4.09 6.67
CA TYR A 55 10.83 -3.79 5.33
C TYR A 55 12.32 -3.46 5.39
N LYS A 56 13.12 -4.06 4.51
CA LYS A 56 14.59 -3.95 4.51
C LYS A 56 15.17 -3.19 3.33
N ALA A 57 14.37 -2.99 2.29
CA ALA A 57 14.79 -2.29 1.07
C ALA A 57 13.59 -1.61 0.43
N LEU A 58 13.89 -0.60 -0.39
CA LEU A 58 12.92 0.07 -1.25
C LEU A 58 13.21 -0.34 -2.70
N GLN A 59 12.18 -0.77 -3.41
CA GLN A 59 12.22 -0.93 -4.86
C GLN A 59 11.17 -0.01 -5.46
N VAL A 60 11.63 0.98 -6.22
CA VAL A 60 10.75 1.91 -6.95
C VAL A 60 10.62 1.42 -8.38
N ILE A 61 9.38 1.33 -8.88
CA ILE A 61 9.09 0.98 -10.27
C ILE A 61 8.16 2.05 -10.83
N GLN A 62 8.64 2.81 -11.82
CA GLN A 62 7.81 3.72 -12.59
C GLN A 62 7.25 2.97 -13.80
N ALA A 63 5.92 2.83 -13.86
CA ALA A 63 5.26 2.22 -15.00
C ALA A 63 5.38 3.13 -16.24
N CYS A 64 5.38 2.51 -17.43
CA CYS A 64 5.21 3.21 -18.71
C CYS A 64 4.12 2.53 -19.53
N GLU A 65 3.64 3.21 -20.58
CA GLU A 65 2.50 2.76 -21.39
C GLU A 65 2.79 1.50 -22.21
N GLU A 66 4.08 1.19 -22.45
CA GLU A 66 4.52 0.08 -23.30
C GLU A 66 4.80 -1.22 -22.53
N VAL A 67 4.92 -1.14 -21.19
CA VAL A 67 5.35 -2.28 -20.35
C VAL A 67 4.28 -2.59 -19.31
N LEU A 68 3.68 -3.78 -19.43
CA LEU A 68 2.78 -4.32 -18.42
C LEU A 68 3.56 -4.79 -17.19
N LEU A 69 3.20 -4.27 -16.02
CA LEU A 69 3.76 -4.70 -14.74
C LEU A 69 2.84 -5.70 -14.04
N LEU A 70 3.34 -6.90 -13.76
CA LEU A 70 2.66 -7.91 -12.95
C LEU A 70 3.31 -7.98 -11.56
N ARG A 71 2.64 -7.44 -10.54
CA ARG A 71 3.04 -7.54 -9.13
C ARG A 71 2.30 -8.69 -8.46
N LEU A 72 3.02 -9.77 -8.13
CA LEU A 72 2.46 -10.88 -7.36
C LEU A 72 2.58 -10.61 -5.85
N PRO A 73 1.54 -10.90 -5.05
CA PRO A 73 1.63 -10.80 -3.59
C PRO A 73 2.56 -11.90 -3.02
N PRO A 74 3.13 -11.71 -1.82
CA PRO A 74 3.89 -12.75 -1.15
C PRO A 74 3.04 -14.01 -0.94
N ARG A 75 3.56 -15.16 -1.38
CA ARG A 75 2.85 -16.46 -1.31
C ARG A 75 2.23 -16.73 0.06
N ARG A 76 2.99 -16.52 1.14
CA ARG A 76 2.53 -16.73 2.52
C ARG A 76 1.28 -15.90 2.84
N MET A 77 1.26 -14.63 2.46
CA MET A 77 0.12 -13.75 2.70
C MET A 77 -1.11 -14.23 1.94
N THR A 78 -0.93 -14.63 0.67
CA THR A 78 -2.03 -15.18 -0.12
C THR A 78 -2.61 -16.46 0.50
N GLU A 79 -1.77 -17.39 0.96
CA GLU A 79 -2.21 -18.62 1.62
C GLU A 79 -2.97 -18.32 2.93
N GLU A 80 -2.48 -17.36 3.72
CA GLU A 80 -3.14 -16.90 4.95
C GLU A 80 -4.48 -16.21 4.67
N SER A 81 -4.55 -15.31 3.69
CA SER A 81 -5.79 -14.64 3.28
C SER A 81 -6.81 -15.64 2.75
N LEU A 82 -6.41 -16.62 1.94
CA LEU A 82 -7.30 -17.66 1.42
C LEU A 82 -7.85 -18.54 2.54
N ALA A 83 -7.03 -18.90 3.53
CA ALA A 83 -7.50 -19.64 4.70
C ALA A 83 -8.47 -18.81 5.55
N LYS A 84 -8.22 -17.51 5.70
CA LYS A 84 -9.02 -16.60 6.53
C LYS A 84 -10.36 -16.23 5.91
N TYR A 85 -10.39 -15.92 4.61
CA TYR A 85 -11.57 -15.40 3.92
C TYR A 85 -12.22 -16.41 2.98
N GLY A 86 -11.66 -17.61 2.83
CA GLY A 86 -12.30 -18.73 2.12
C GLY A 86 -13.41 -19.42 2.92
N ASP A 87 -13.55 -19.11 4.21
CA ASP A 87 -14.63 -19.61 5.07
C ASP A 87 -15.89 -18.73 4.90
N ALA A 88 -17.07 -19.37 4.76
CA ALA A 88 -18.35 -18.66 4.65
C ALA A 88 -18.74 -17.86 5.91
N SER A 89 -18.12 -18.17 7.06
CA SER A 89 -18.27 -17.44 8.32
C SER A 89 -17.28 -16.28 8.48
N ALA A 90 -16.38 -16.07 7.51
CA ALA A 90 -15.40 -15.01 7.57
C ALA A 90 -16.08 -13.63 7.64
N LYS A 91 -15.47 -12.74 8.43
CA LYS A 91 -15.87 -11.32 8.43
C LYS A 91 -15.62 -10.72 7.04
N ALA A 92 -16.39 -9.67 6.73
CA ALA A 92 -16.19 -8.89 5.52
C ALA A 92 -14.71 -8.49 5.36
N TYR A 93 -14.22 -8.61 4.13
CA TYR A 93 -12.86 -8.20 3.81
C TYR A 93 -12.72 -6.70 4.06
N PRO A 94 -11.70 -6.26 4.81
CA PRO A 94 -11.55 -4.84 5.14
C PRO A 94 -11.22 -4.04 3.89
N LEU A 95 -11.92 -2.93 3.71
CA LEU A 95 -11.61 -1.91 2.70
C LEU A 95 -11.13 -0.65 3.40
N PRO A 96 -10.20 0.12 2.81
CA PRO A 96 -9.88 1.44 3.32
C PRO A 96 -11.12 2.33 3.46
N ASP A 97 -11.20 3.10 4.55
CA ASP A 97 -12.38 3.89 4.91
C ASP A 97 -12.81 4.90 3.83
N PHE A 98 -11.87 5.38 3.00
CA PHE A 98 -12.19 6.33 1.94
C PHE A 98 -13.13 5.76 0.87
N TYR A 99 -13.19 4.43 0.69
CA TYR A 99 -14.15 3.82 -0.23
C TYR A 99 -15.60 4.01 0.22
N ALA A 100 -15.85 3.89 1.52
CA ALA A 100 -17.18 4.08 2.08
C ALA A 100 -17.63 5.55 2.02
N ARG A 101 -16.68 6.48 1.93
CA ARG A 101 -16.90 7.94 1.91
C ARG A 101 -16.78 8.55 0.51
N LYS A 102 -16.86 7.75 -0.56
CA LYS A 102 -16.72 8.26 -1.94
C LYS A 102 -17.62 9.46 -2.24
N ASP A 103 -18.85 9.45 -1.74
CA ASP A 103 -19.86 10.49 -1.99
C ASP A 103 -19.60 11.78 -1.21
N GLU A 104 -18.72 11.74 -0.20
CA GLU A 104 -18.31 12.89 0.61
C GLU A 104 -17.04 13.58 0.07
N MET A 105 -16.42 12.99 -0.97
CA MET A 105 -15.13 13.40 -1.50
C MET A 105 -15.25 14.00 -2.89
N SER A 106 -14.37 14.96 -3.21
CA SER A 106 -14.20 15.40 -4.59
C SER A 106 -13.62 14.25 -5.44
N GLU A 107 -13.88 14.27 -6.75
CA GLU A 107 -13.28 13.27 -7.67
C GLU A 107 -11.76 13.31 -7.64
N HIS A 108 -11.17 14.49 -7.43
CA HIS A 108 -9.73 14.66 -7.31
C HIS A 108 -9.19 13.98 -6.06
N ASP A 109 -9.81 14.20 -4.90
CA ASP A 109 -9.35 13.60 -3.63
C ASP A 109 -9.56 12.09 -3.63
N PHE A 110 -10.62 11.62 -4.27
CA PHE A 110 -10.84 10.19 -4.47
C PHE A 110 -9.79 9.58 -5.40
N TYR A 111 -9.44 10.27 -6.50
CA TYR A 111 -8.35 9.87 -7.39
C TYR A 111 -7.03 9.74 -6.63
N LEU A 112 -6.63 10.76 -5.87
CA LEU A 112 -5.40 10.70 -5.07
C LEU A 112 -5.43 9.56 -4.05
N SER A 113 -6.57 9.35 -3.37
CA SER A 113 -6.71 8.25 -2.42
C SER A 113 -6.55 6.88 -3.09
N ARG A 114 -7.05 6.72 -4.32
CA ARG A 114 -6.82 5.52 -5.13
C ARG A 114 -5.36 5.36 -5.52
N VAL A 115 -4.67 6.45 -5.88
CA VAL A 115 -3.21 6.46 -6.14
C VAL A 115 -2.45 5.89 -4.95
N ALA A 116 -2.75 6.35 -3.73
CA ALA A 116 -2.11 5.83 -2.53
C ALA A 116 -2.36 4.33 -2.34
N ASP A 117 -3.63 3.90 -2.48
CA ASP A 117 -4.04 2.52 -2.28
C ASP A 117 -3.35 1.55 -3.23
N TYR A 118 -3.45 1.74 -4.55
CA TYR A 118 -2.85 0.78 -5.50
C TYR A 118 -1.31 0.78 -5.49
N THR A 119 -0.67 1.84 -4.98
CA THR A 119 0.79 1.95 -4.97
C THR A 119 1.41 1.03 -3.91
N ILE A 120 0.83 0.97 -2.71
CA ILE A 120 1.45 0.28 -1.57
C ILE A 120 0.62 -0.87 -1.01
N ALA A 121 -0.66 -1.00 -1.37
CA ALA A 121 -1.52 -2.06 -0.86
C ALA A 121 -0.93 -3.45 -1.07
N VAL A 122 -1.14 -4.29 -0.07
CA VAL A 122 -0.79 -5.72 -0.05
C VAL A 122 -1.99 -6.50 0.48
N CYS A 123 -2.10 -7.78 0.11
CA CYS A 123 -3.23 -8.63 0.51
C CYS A 123 -3.45 -8.63 2.04
N THR A 124 -4.71 -8.69 2.46
CA THR A 124 -5.07 -8.59 3.88
C THR A 124 -5.15 -9.94 4.55
#